data_AF-A0ABD5YI69-F1
#
_entry.id   AF-A0ABD5YI69-F1
#
_cell.length_a   1.000
_cell.length_b   1.000
_cell.length_c   1.000
_cell.angle_alpha   90.00
_cell.angle_beta   90.00
_cell.angle_gamma   90.00
#
_symmetry.space_group_name_H-M   'P 1'
#
loop_
_entity.id
_entity.type
_entity.pdbx_description
1 polymer ?
#
loop_
_entity_poly.entity_id
_entity_poly.type
_entity_poly.pdbx_seq_one_letter_code
_entity_poly.pdbx_strand_id
1 'polypeptide(L)'
;MCLESQRCNAPLIDDPSGRIEGTVTDFTCDLCLDNTIEIKITEGLSGQCSLSDVIGAWIYADAVENRNGAYEIKDAKWVSNNCALLTVGQTTTVKDFSEGNTKYEYILKRGGNFTIPLSKSWKA
;
A
#
# COMPACT_ATOMS: atom_id res chain seq x y z
N MET A 1 -26.02 34.55 37.05
CA MET A 1 -26.39 33.19 36.56
C MET A 1 -25.90 33.13 35.12
N CYS A 2 -24.65 32.68 34.92
CA CYS A 2 -24.01 32.65 33.61
C CYS A 2 -24.15 31.24 33.03
N LEU A 3 -24.78 31.12 31.87
CA LEU A 3 -24.74 29.94 31.02
C LEU A 3 -23.48 30.03 30.17
N GLU A 4 -22.38 29.39 30.60
CA GLU A 4 -21.23 29.16 29.73
C GLU A 4 -21.35 27.78 29.10
N SER A 5 -21.78 27.82 27.83
CA SER A 5 -21.77 26.72 26.88
C SER A 5 -20.38 26.08 26.84
N GLN A 6 -20.27 24.83 27.31
CA GLN A 6 -19.12 23.97 27.00
C GLN A 6 -18.99 23.86 25.48
N ARG A 7 -18.04 24.60 24.89
CA ARG A 7 -17.56 24.30 23.54
C ARG A 7 -16.76 23.02 23.63
N CYS A 8 -17.33 21.92 23.14
CA CYS A 8 -16.57 20.71 22.86
C CYS A 8 -15.41 21.07 21.92
N ASN A 9 -14.18 20.96 22.41
CA ASN A 9 -12.99 20.89 21.56
C ASN A 9 -13.04 19.56 20.79
N ALA A 10 -13.81 19.51 19.71
CA ALA A 10 -13.67 18.45 18.73
C ALA A 10 -12.31 18.63 18.04
N PRO A 11 -11.51 17.56 17.86
CA PRO A 11 -10.23 17.66 17.15
C PRO A 11 -10.47 18.16 15.72
N LEU A 12 -9.68 19.17 15.30
CA LEU A 12 -9.74 19.77 13.97
C LEU A 12 -9.23 18.84 12.85
N ILE A 13 -8.59 17.74 13.24
CA ILE A 13 -8.11 16.69 12.36
C ILE A 13 -8.90 15.43 12.71
N ASP A 14 -9.60 14.85 11.74
CA ASP A 14 -9.93 13.42 11.83
C ASP A 14 -8.66 12.69 11.45
N ASP A 15 -8.00 12.13 12.47
CA ASP A 15 -6.71 11.46 12.31
C ASP A 15 -6.95 9.95 12.33
N PRO A 16 -7.18 9.29 11.19
CA PRO A 16 -6.66 7.94 11.06
C PRO A 16 -5.14 8.11 10.86
N SER A 17 -4.40 8.40 11.93
CA SER A 17 -2.93 8.28 11.88
C SER A 17 -2.57 6.81 11.78
N GLY A 18 -2.78 6.25 10.60
CA GLY A 18 -2.48 4.88 10.26
C GLY A 18 -1.54 4.86 9.07
N ARG A 19 -0.56 3.98 9.16
CA ARG A 19 0.10 3.42 7.98
C ARG A 19 -0.28 1.94 7.97
N ILE A 20 -0.54 1.40 6.80
CA ILE A 20 -0.71 -0.05 6.65
C ILE A 20 0.67 -0.62 6.39
N GLU A 21 1.04 -1.61 7.18
CA GLU A 21 2.34 -2.27 7.11
C GLU A 21 2.17 -3.77 7.01
N GLY A 22 3.18 -4.41 6.44
CA GLY A 22 3.20 -5.84 6.24
C GLY A 22 4.32 -6.25 5.31
N THR A 23 4.13 -7.39 4.66
CA THR A 23 5.10 -7.97 3.74
C THR A 23 4.53 -8.22 2.36
N VAL A 24 5.38 -8.09 1.34
CA VAL A 24 5.07 -8.49 -0.04
C VAL A 24 5.18 -10.02 -0.13
N THR A 25 4.10 -10.71 -0.49
CA THR A 25 4.08 -12.17 -0.61
C THR A 25 4.36 -12.64 -2.02
N ASP A 26 3.83 -11.93 -3.02
CA ASP A 26 4.12 -12.18 -4.43
C ASP A 26 3.90 -10.93 -5.27
N PHE A 27 4.27 -10.97 -6.54
CA PHE A 27 4.03 -9.89 -7.49
C PHE A 27 4.16 -10.42 -8.92
N THR A 28 3.62 -9.68 -9.88
CA THR A 28 3.71 -10.04 -11.31
C THR A 28 5.17 -10.24 -11.71
N CYS A 29 5.48 -11.39 -12.32
CA CYS A 29 6.85 -11.76 -12.71
C CYS A 29 7.07 -11.73 -14.23
N ASP A 30 6.06 -11.30 -14.98
CA ASP A 30 6.07 -11.25 -16.44
C ASP A 30 5.94 -9.80 -16.92
N LEU A 31 6.36 -9.54 -18.16
CA LEU A 31 6.14 -8.25 -18.80
C LEU A 31 4.67 -8.13 -19.24
N CYS A 32 3.86 -7.44 -18.44
CA CYS A 32 2.47 -7.12 -18.78
C CYS A 32 2.11 -5.68 -18.42
N LEU A 33 0.94 -5.24 -18.90
CA LEU A 33 0.38 -3.92 -18.60
C LEU A 33 -0.45 -3.88 -17.31
N ASP A 34 -0.84 -5.05 -16.80
CA ASP A 34 -1.69 -5.20 -15.62
C ASP A 34 -0.89 -5.88 -14.50
N ASN A 35 0.03 -5.13 -13.90
CA ASN A 35 0.89 -5.62 -12.83
C ASN A 35 0.15 -5.62 -11.50
N THR A 36 0.52 -6.57 -10.65
CA THR A 36 -0.07 -6.78 -9.34
C THR A 36 1.00 -7.03 -8.29
N ILE A 37 0.67 -6.70 -7.03
CA ILE A 37 1.47 -6.99 -5.84
C ILE A 37 0.54 -7.65 -4.82
N GLU A 38 0.87 -8.86 -4.40
CA GLU A 38 0.24 -9.52 -3.26
C GLU A 38 0.93 -9.12 -1.97
N ILE A 39 0.13 -8.73 -0.97
CA ILE A 39 0.61 -8.31 0.33
C ILE A 39 -0.07 -9.09 1.45
N LYS A 40 0.66 -9.30 2.54
CA LYS A 40 0.14 -9.73 3.83
C LYS A 40 0.25 -8.58 4.81
N ILE A 41 -0.90 -8.10 5.28
CA ILE A 41 -1.01 -6.99 6.22
C ILE A 41 -0.78 -7.52 7.64
N THR A 42 0.12 -6.87 8.37
CA THR A 42 0.40 -7.19 9.77
C THR A 42 -0.07 -6.09 10.71
N GLU A 43 -0.10 -4.83 10.26
CA GLU A 43 -0.51 -3.68 11.05
C GLU A 43 -1.27 -2.64 10.21
N GLY A 44 -2.07 -1.79 10.87
CA GLY A 44 -2.65 -0.59 10.26
C GLY A 44 -4.10 -0.68 9.80
N LEU A 45 -4.63 -1.88 9.55
CA LEU A 45 -6.08 -2.07 9.34
C LEU A 45 -6.77 -2.28 10.69
N SER A 46 -7.13 -1.17 11.33
CA SER A 46 -7.94 -1.20 12.55
C SER A 46 -9.00 -0.09 12.51
N GLY A 47 -10.13 -0.30 13.18
CA GLY A 47 -11.21 0.69 13.26
C GLY A 47 -11.93 0.92 11.94
N GLN A 48 -11.95 2.17 11.46
CA GLN A 48 -12.71 2.63 10.29
C GLN A 48 -11.98 2.48 8.95
N CYS A 49 -10.69 2.09 8.96
CA CYS A 49 -9.93 1.92 7.72
C CYS A 49 -10.27 0.61 7.02
N SER A 50 -10.70 0.74 5.77
CA SER A 50 -11.04 -0.32 4.84
C SER A 50 -9.97 -0.45 3.76
N LEU A 51 -9.89 -1.62 3.11
CA LEU A 51 -8.97 -1.83 2.00
C LEU A 51 -9.24 -0.87 0.82
N SER A 52 -10.49 -0.44 0.62
CA SER A 52 -10.81 0.54 -0.43
C SER A 52 -10.16 1.90 -0.20
N ASP A 53 -9.78 2.23 1.03
CA ASP A 53 -9.17 3.53 1.35
C ASP A 53 -7.73 3.65 0.82
N VAL A 54 -7.12 2.54 0.38
CA VAL A 54 -5.78 2.56 -0.24
C VAL A 54 -5.81 2.81 -1.75
N ILE A 55 -6.98 2.80 -2.39
CA ILE A 55 -7.08 3.04 -3.83
C ILE A 55 -6.73 4.51 -4.12
N GLY A 56 -5.78 4.71 -5.04
CA GLY A 56 -5.16 6.01 -5.34
C GLY A 56 -3.99 6.38 -4.43
N ALA A 57 -3.73 5.61 -3.37
CA ALA A 57 -2.55 5.78 -2.53
C ALA A 57 -1.31 5.12 -3.17
N TRP A 58 -0.15 5.33 -2.53
CA TRP A 58 1.12 4.71 -2.95
C TRP A 58 1.56 3.65 -1.94
N ILE A 59 1.97 2.50 -2.45
CA ILE A 59 2.71 1.49 -1.69
C ILE A 59 4.20 1.72 -1.87
N TYR A 60 4.95 1.73 -0.76
CA TYR A 60 6.40 1.77 -0.73
C TYR A 60 6.89 0.44 -0.18
N ALA A 61 7.48 -0.39 -1.05
CA ALA A 61 7.96 -1.72 -0.72
C ALA A 61 9.49 -1.83 -0.83
N ASP A 62 10.06 -2.73 -0.05
CA ASP A 62 11.49 -3.01 -0.07
C ASP A 62 11.93 -3.46 -1.47
N ALA A 63 12.86 -2.70 -2.04
CA ALA A 63 13.43 -2.96 -3.35
C ALA A 63 14.89 -3.43 -3.27
N VAL A 64 15.37 -4.03 -4.37
CA VAL A 64 16.78 -4.40 -4.55
C VAL A 64 17.60 -3.22 -5.04
N GLU A 65 18.91 -3.26 -4.80
CA GLU A 65 19.91 -2.39 -5.47
C GLU A 65 19.62 -0.87 -5.42
N ASN A 66 19.06 -0.38 -4.30
CA ASN A 66 18.67 1.02 -4.12
C ASN A 66 17.66 1.54 -5.15
N ARG A 67 16.90 0.64 -5.81
CA ARG A 67 15.78 1.03 -6.67
C ARG A 67 14.60 1.48 -5.82
N ASN A 68 13.65 2.15 -6.47
CA ASN A 68 12.43 2.60 -5.81
C ASN A 68 11.33 1.56 -5.97
N GLY A 69 10.87 0.97 -4.86
CA GLY A 69 9.72 0.06 -4.82
C GLY A 69 8.41 0.81 -4.61
N ALA A 70 8.19 1.90 -5.34
CA ALA A 70 7.02 2.76 -5.18
C ALA A 70 6.02 2.54 -6.32
N TYR A 71 4.78 2.19 -5.96
CA TYR A 71 3.72 1.90 -6.91
C TYR A 71 2.42 2.57 -6.48
N GLU A 72 1.70 3.16 -7.42
CA GLU A 72 0.35 3.68 -7.17
C GLU A 72 -0.65 2.51 -7.20
N ILE A 73 -1.54 2.46 -6.21
CA ILE A 73 -2.56 1.42 -6.07
C ILE A 73 -3.77 1.84 -6.91
N LYS A 74 -4.03 1.12 -8.00
CA LYS A 74 -5.16 1.36 -8.91
C LYS A 74 -6.43 0.64 -8.48
N ASP A 75 -6.28 -0.50 -7.82
CA ASP A 75 -7.37 -1.31 -7.27
C ASP A 75 -6.83 -2.20 -6.15
N ALA A 76 -7.69 -2.63 -5.24
CA ALA A 76 -7.30 -3.48 -4.12
C ALA A 76 -8.43 -4.45 -3.75
N LYS A 77 -8.10 -5.75 -3.65
CA LYS A 77 -9.07 -6.79 -3.26
C LYS A 77 -8.50 -7.76 -2.24
N TRP A 78 -9.35 -8.22 -1.33
CA TRP A 78 -9.01 -9.29 -0.40
C TRP A 78 -8.89 -10.63 -1.15
N VAL A 79 -7.82 -11.37 -0.88
CA VAL A 79 -7.62 -12.75 -1.38
C VAL A 79 -7.85 -13.76 -0.25
N SER A 80 -7.51 -13.38 0.99
CA SER A 80 -7.83 -14.13 2.21
C SER A 80 -7.72 -13.22 3.44
N ASN A 81 -7.89 -13.77 4.64
CA ASN A 81 -7.72 -13.02 5.89
C ASN A 81 -6.33 -12.37 5.94
N ASN A 82 -6.30 -11.03 6.01
CA ASN A 82 -5.09 -10.21 6.04
C ASN A 82 -4.20 -10.29 4.79
N CYS A 83 -4.64 -10.90 3.69
CA CYS A 83 -3.91 -10.89 2.42
C CYS A 83 -4.70 -10.19 1.32
N ALA A 84 -4.09 -9.21 0.66
CA ALA A 84 -4.71 -8.43 -0.40
C ALA A 84 -3.89 -8.48 -1.69
N LEU A 85 -4.57 -8.46 -2.83
CA LEU A 85 -3.98 -8.23 -4.14
C LEU A 85 -4.18 -6.76 -4.49
N LEU A 86 -3.08 -6.06 -4.73
CA LEU A 86 -3.06 -4.68 -5.20
C LEU A 86 -2.79 -4.67 -6.70
N THR A 87 -3.63 -3.99 -7.47
CA THR A 87 -3.37 -3.70 -8.88
C THR A 87 -2.54 -2.43 -8.96
N VAL A 88 -1.38 -2.47 -9.62
CA VAL A 88 -0.47 -1.33 -9.79
C VAL A 88 -0.33 -0.88 -11.24
N GLY A 89 -1.08 -1.51 -12.14
CA GLY A 89 -1.19 -1.11 -13.55
C GLY A 89 0.12 -1.30 -14.31
N GLN A 90 0.50 -0.31 -15.12
CA GLN A 90 1.57 -0.45 -16.12
C GLN A 90 2.99 -0.33 -15.57
N THR A 91 3.15 0.05 -14.29
CA THR A 91 4.48 0.16 -13.69
C THR A 91 5.04 -1.23 -13.45
N THR A 92 6.13 -1.56 -14.16
CA THR A 92 6.72 -2.90 -14.10
C THR A 92 7.40 -3.19 -12.75
N THR A 93 7.34 -4.44 -12.35
CA THR A 93 8.09 -5.06 -11.25
C THR A 93 9.37 -5.73 -11.74
N VAL A 94 9.59 -5.81 -13.06
CA VAL A 94 10.76 -6.43 -13.69
C VAL A 94 11.90 -5.42 -13.73
N LYS A 95 13.04 -5.84 -13.20
CA LYS A 95 14.28 -5.07 -13.10
C LYS A 95 15.08 -5.11 -14.39
N ASP A 96 15.27 -6.33 -14.90
CA ASP A 96 16.13 -6.65 -16.03
C ASP A 96 15.78 -8.04 -16.61
N PHE A 97 16.24 -8.28 -17.84
CA PHE A 97 16.23 -9.58 -18.50
C PHE A 97 17.68 -10.06 -18.68
N SER A 98 18.08 -11.09 -17.95
CA SER A 98 19.42 -11.65 -18.09
C SER A 98 19.52 -12.49 -19.38
N GLU A 99 20.38 -12.10 -20.31
CA GLU A 99 20.66 -12.92 -21.50
C GLU A 99 21.15 -14.32 -21.10
N GLY A 100 20.49 -15.36 -21.61
CA GLY A 100 20.84 -16.77 -21.35
C GLY A 100 20.11 -17.42 -20.18
N ASN A 101 19.44 -16.63 -19.32
CA ASN A 101 18.51 -17.13 -18.31
C ASN A 101 17.09 -16.79 -18.79
N THR A 102 16.22 -17.78 -18.93
CA THR A 102 14.81 -17.55 -19.29
C THR A 102 13.99 -16.93 -18.14
N LYS A 103 14.64 -16.16 -17.25
CA LYS A 103 14.09 -15.65 -16.01
C LYS A 103 14.35 -14.15 -15.89
N TYR A 104 13.33 -13.43 -15.48
CA TYR A 104 13.41 -12.01 -15.15
C TYR A 104 14.03 -11.80 -13.76
N GLU A 105 14.77 -10.69 -13.61
CA GLU A 105 15.13 -10.16 -12.31
C GLU A 105 14.08 -9.13 -11.88
N TYR A 106 13.85 -8.97 -10.57
CA TYR A 106 12.72 -8.19 -10.06
C TYR A 106 13.17 -7.02 -9.17
N ILE A 107 12.40 -5.94 -9.19
CA ILE A 107 12.61 -4.74 -8.38
C ILE A 107 12.27 -5.04 -6.92
N LEU A 108 11.15 -5.73 -6.70
CA LEU A 108 10.61 -6.02 -5.37
C LEU A 108 11.26 -7.25 -4.74
N LYS A 109 11.37 -7.23 -3.41
CA LYS A 109 11.79 -8.39 -2.62
C LYS A 109 10.58 -9.17 -2.12
N ARG A 110 10.46 -10.45 -2.49
CA ARG A 110 9.51 -11.37 -1.82
C ARG A 110 9.86 -11.47 -0.34
N GLY A 111 8.86 -11.36 0.52
CA GLY A 111 9.00 -11.26 1.97
C GLY A 111 9.53 -9.91 2.47
N GLY A 112 9.82 -8.96 1.57
CA GLY A 112 10.21 -7.60 1.93
C GLY A 112 9.06 -6.83 2.58
N ASN A 113 9.39 -5.84 3.39
CA ASN A 113 8.38 -5.02 4.05
C ASN A 113 7.76 -4.03 3.07
N PHE A 114 6.55 -3.58 3.39
CA PHE A 114 5.95 -2.43 2.72
C PHE A 114 5.29 -1.48 3.72
N THR A 115 5.06 -0.26 3.26
CA THR A 115 4.26 0.76 3.95
C THR A 115 3.31 1.43 2.94
N ILE A 116 2.04 1.56 3.33
CA ILE A 116 1.05 2.41 2.64
C ILE A 116 0.65 3.52 3.61
N PRO A 117 1.06 4.78 3.37
CA PRO A 117 0.59 5.91 4.16
C PRO A 117 -0.90 6.15 3.90
N LEU A 118 -1.72 6.24 4.95
CA LEU A 118 -3.11 6.68 4.81
C LEU A 118 -3.13 8.21 4.89
N SER A 119 -3.75 8.86 3.91
CA SER A 119 -3.86 10.32 3.86
C SER A 119 -4.85 10.84 4.91
N LYS A 120 -4.53 11.98 5.54
CA LYS A 120 -5.45 12.71 6.43
C LYS A 120 -6.44 13.54 5.62
N SER A 121 -7.70 13.59 6.04
CA SER A 121 -8.67 14.59 5.57
C SER A 121 -8.93 15.65 6.65
N TRP A 122 -8.91 16.91 6.26
CA TRP A 122 -9.28 18.02 7.14
C TRP A 122 -10.80 18.04 7.35
N LYS A 123 -11.26 18.31 8.58
CA LYS A 123 -12.67 18.66 8.82
C LYS A 123 -12.88 20.14 8.48
N ALA A 124 -13.90 20.42 7.67
CA ALA A 124 -14.38 21.78 7.38
C ALA A 124 -15.15 22.36 8.57
#